data_AF-A0A434U962-F1
#
_entry.id   AF-A0A434U962-F1
#
_cell.length_a   1.000
_cell.length_b   1.000
_cell.length_c   1.000
_cell.angle_alpha   90.00
_cell.angle_beta   90.00
_cell.angle_gamma   90.00
#
_symmetry.space_group_name_H-M   'P 1'
#
loop_
_entity.id
_entity.type
_entity.pdbx_description
1 polymer ?
#
loop_
_entity_poly.entity_id
_entity_poly.type
_entity_poly.pdbx_seq_one_letter_code
_entity_poly.pdbx_strand_id
1 'polypeptide(L)'
;MSSRLRVFISSTMNDLGDARRAVAARLRSLNLEPVNAEDMHPDGSSSWDTIRAGIDSSHLFILLSGDSYGWIPATGPGGGEKRSVTHMEALYANSRGLPILPFFKQLRYGSPNNTDDAIARDAFRREVGDWEAGRFRQEFEWIDELERKVGDALLDLFHRSILRDMAQRRVTGIRSSVRTTALTFGKIPIPPGFIGCDPVLFAGAGVSVSAGLPTANVMIELFGGRLSLGVDGERILARHRFADVATALERRLGRAELERTVVEAFNMAQGVVPTAGHLAAVSSFRHIVTTNYDDLFERACLARGVPYTVRSSNGEIRGGGDQVTIFQVDGSVVSPSTLVITEEDAARARLDGAYWNGIAETIGDRPVIVVGHSLRDENARRVLVERGSGPGLYVSIAQDPMDDILRERFDLAECVGTADDFLRSFESANRQAQGSRPSS
;
A
#
# COMPACT_ATOMS: atom_id res chain seq x y z
N MET A 1 12.11 5.41 -6.14
CA MET A 1 11.68 4.05 -5.77
C MET A 1 10.91 4.19 -4.48
N SER A 2 9.65 3.74 -4.41
CA SER A 2 8.94 3.75 -3.12
C SER A 2 9.44 2.63 -2.24
N SER A 3 9.83 3.01 -1.03
CA SER A 3 9.92 2.08 0.07
C SER A 3 8.54 1.93 0.69
N ARG A 4 8.00 0.69 0.64
CA ARG A 4 6.95 0.30 1.59
C ARG A 4 7.47 0.56 2.99
N LEU A 5 6.59 1.03 3.87
CA LEU A 5 6.97 1.28 5.24
C LEU A 5 7.16 -0.08 5.95
N ARG A 6 8.41 -0.33 6.33
CA ARG A 6 8.88 -1.57 6.95
C ARG A 6 8.69 -1.56 8.46
N VAL A 7 8.16 -2.64 9.02
CA VAL A 7 7.84 -2.77 10.45
C VAL A 7 8.50 -4.02 11.01
N PHE A 8 9.41 -3.84 11.96
CA PHE A 8 10.05 -4.95 12.65
C PHE A 8 9.10 -5.57 13.67
N ILE A 9 8.88 -6.88 13.62
CA ILE A 9 8.07 -7.62 14.58
C ILE A 9 9.02 -8.39 15.49
N SER A 10 9.16 -7.92 16.73
CA SER A 10 9.90 -8.62 17.78
C SER A 10 8.93 -9.33 18.71
N SER A 11 9.18 -10.61 18.98
CA SER A 11 8.43 -11.31 20.02
C SER A 11 9.17 -12.49 20.62
N THR A 12 8.63 -12.99 21.73
CA THR A 12 9.08 -14.21 22.39
C THR A 12 8.73 -15.42 21.53
N MET A 13 9.71 -16.32 21.34
CA MET A 13 9.66 -17.29 20.23
C MET A 13 8.67 -18.44 20.47
N ASN A 14 8.56 -18.93 21.71
CA ASN A 14 7.88 -20.18 22.05
C ASN A 14 6.35 -20.06 22.22
N ASP A 15 5.84 -18.86 22.49
CA ASP A 15 4.48 -18.63 23.00
C ASP A 15 3.62 -17.70 22.12
N LEU A 16 4.23 -17.06 21.10
CA LEU A 16 3.58 -16.04 20.27
C LEU A 16 3.69 -16.29 18.76
N GLY A 17 3.90 -17.54 18.32
CA GLY A 17 3.97 -17.88 16.89
C GLY A 17 2.73 -17.43 16.09
N ASP A 18 1.53 -17.73 16.60
CA ASP A 18 0.28 -17.36 15.94
C ASP A 18 0.06 -15.84 15.92
N ALA A 19 0.40 -15.17 17.04
CA ALA A 19 0.37 -13.72 17.17
C ALA A 19 1.29 -13.03 16.16
N ARG A 20 2.50 -13.53 15.95
CA ARG A 20 3.42 -12.98 14.92
C ARG A 20 2.85 -13.11 13.52
N ARG A 21 2.32 -14.28 13.15
CA ARG A 21 1.74 -14.50 11.82
C ARG A 21 0.55 -13.58 11.55
N ALA A 22 -0.30 -13.42 12.56
CA ALA A 22 -1.45 -12.53 12.55
C ALA A 22 -1.04 -11.06 12.32
N VAL A 23 -0.08 -10.56 13.10
CA VAL A 23 0.48 -9.21 12.94
C VAL A 23 1.12 -9.03 11.56
N ALA A 24 1.91 -10.00 11.07
CA ALA A 24 2.51 -9.93 9.75
C ALA A 24 1.46 -9.88 8.63
N ALA A 25 0.38 -10.66 8.73
CA ALA A 25 -0.74 -10.63 7.80
C ALA A 25 -1.45 -9.28 7.82
N ARG A 26 -1.72 -8.72 9.02
CA ARG A 26 -2.33 -7.40 9.16
C ARG A 26 -1.46 -6.31 8.56
N LEU A 27 -0.16 -6.31 8.81
CA LEU A 27 0.79 -5.37 8.22
C LEU A 27 0.76 -5.43 6.68
N ARG A 28 0.81 -6.64 6.10
CA ARG A 28 0.70 -6.82 4.64
C ARG A 28 -0.63 -6.30 4.09
N SER A 29 -1.73 -6.50 4.81
CA SER A 29 -3.06 -5.98 4.42
C SER A 29 -3.10 -4.44 4.35
N LEU A 30 -2.30 -3.78 5.18
CA LEU A 30 -2.11 -2.33 5.22
C LEU A 30 -0.99 -1.86 4.27
N ASN A 31 -0.50 -2.75 3.39
CA ASN A 31 0.61 -2.51 2.46
C ASN A 31 1.93 -2.10 3.18
N LEU A 32 2.08 -2.51 4.43
CA LEU A 32 3.31 -2.41 5.20
C LEU A 32 4.12 -3.69 5.03
N GLU A 33 5.44 -3.58 5.06
CA GLU A 33 6.34 -4.72 4.92
C GLU A 33 6.74 -5.22 6.32
N PRO A 34 6.28 -6.41 6.75
CA PRO A 34 6.75 -7.00 7.99
C PRO A 34 8.21 -7.46 7.85
N VAL A 35 9.00 -7.22 8.89
CA VAL A 35 10.36 -7.72 9.05
C VAL A 35 10.40 -8.56 10.32
N ASN A 36 10.62 -9.87 10.16
CA ASN A 36 10.67 -10.82 11.27
C ASN A 36 11.85 -11.78 11.06
N ALA A 37 12.48 -12.19 12.16
CA ALA A 37 13.69 -13.01 12.13
C ALA A 37 13.49 -14.35 11.39
N GLU A 38 12.27 -14.89 11.38
CA GLU A 38 11.92 -16.15 10.70
C GLU A 38 12.01 -16.09 9.17
N ASP A 39 11.83 -14.90 8.59
CA ASP A 39 11.87 -14.69 7.13
C ASP A 39 13.27 -14.26 6.66
N MET A 40 14.26 -14.17 7.57
CA MET A 40 15.63 -13.80 7.23
C MET A 40 16.39 -14.99 6.65
N HIS A 41 17.01 -14.80 5.49
CA HIS A 41 17.79 -15.84 4.83
C HIS A 41 19.20 -15.93 5.42
N PRO A 42 19.79 -17.13 5.51
CA PRO A 42 21.20 -17.29 5.84
C PRO A 42 22.09 -16.59 4.81
N ASP A 43 22.93 -15.66 5.26
CA ASP A 43 23.84 -14.87 4.40
C ASP A 43 25.31 -14.93 4.87
N GLY A 44 25.60 -15.77 5.86
CA GLY A 44 26.92 -15.91 6.47
C GLY A 44 27.22 -14.91 7.59
N SER A 45 26.32 -13.96 7.89
CA SER A 45 26.43 -13.07 9.04
C SER A 45 26.03 -13.77 10.36
N SER A 46 26.41 -13.17 11.50
CA SER A 46 25.95 -13.68 12.79
C SER A 46 24.47 -13.38 12.98
N SER A 47 23.74 -14.22 13.73
CA SER A 47 22.31 -14.02 13.97
C SER A 47 21.98 -12.63 14.54
N TRP A 48 22.86 -12.09 15.39
CA TRP A 48 22.68 -10.74 15.93
C TRP A 48 22.91 -9.64 14.89
N ASP A 49 23.86 -9.81 13.97
CA ASP A 49 24.10 -8.86 12.87
C ASP A 49 22.93 -8.83 11.90
N THR A 50 22.37 -9.99 11.56
CA THR A 50 21.19 -10.10 10.69
C THR A 50 19.97 -9.41 11.33
N ILE A 51 19.74 -9.63 12.62
CA ILE A 51 18.65 -8.99 13.38
C ILE A 51 18.84 -7.47 13.41
N ARG A 52 20.05 -6.98 13.71
CA ARG A 52 20.34 -5.53 13.71
C ARG A 52 20.08 -4.91 12.35
N ALA A 53 20.52 -5.54 11.26
CA ALA A 53 20.25 -5.08 9.91
C ALA A 53 18.74 -5.03 9.61
N GLY A 54 17.96 -5.99 10.11
CA GLY A 54 16.51 -5.97 10.04
C GLY A 54 15.88 -4.77 10.76
N ILE A 55 16.35 -4.47 11.97
CA ILE A 55 15.87 -3.32 12.76
C ILE A 55 16.29 -2.00 12.11
N ASP A 56 17.56 -1.85 11.71
CA ASP A 56 18.08 -0.63 11.09
C ASP A 56 17.39 -0.28 9.77
N SER A 57 16.86 -1.30 9.09
CA SER A 57 16.16 -1.15 7.83
C SER A 57 14.63 -1.05 7.99
N SER A 58 14.14 -0.98 9.24
CA SER A 58 12.74 -0.79 9.61
C SER A 58 12.45 0.65 10.04
N HIS A 59 11.17 1.04 9.96
CA HIS A 59 10.71 2.39 10.30
C HIS A 59 9.88 2.39 11.59
N LEU A 60 9.29 1.26 11.93
CA LEU A 60 8.51 1.02 13.15
C LEU A 60 8.94 -0.30 13.76
N PHE A 61 8.71 -0.43 15.06
CA PHE A 61 8.99 -1.63 15.82
C PHE A 61 7.75 -2.03 16.61
N ILE A 62 7.24 -3.24 16.37
CA ILE A 62 6.17 -3.85 17.17
C ILE A 62 6.81 -4.83 18.13
N LEU A 63 6.58 -4.63 19.42
CA LEU A 63 7.03 -5.52 20.47
C LEU A 63 5.85 -6.34 20.98
N LEU A 64 5.90 -7.66 20.83
CA LEU A 64 4.94 -8.58 21.43
C LEU A 64 5.58 -9.30 22.63
N SER A 65 5.01 -9.16 23.81
CA SER A 65 5.48 -9.83 25.04
C SER A 65 4.44 -10.82 25.55
N GLY A 66 4.85 -12.09 25.69
CA GLY A 66 3.99 -13.23 25.99
C GLY A 66 4.07 -13.71 27.44
N ASP A 67 3.94 -15.02 27.59
CA ASP A 67 4.01 -15.76 28.85
C ASP A 67 5.46 -15.97 29.33
N SER A 68 6.44 -15.88 28.43
CA SER A 68 7.88 -16.05 28.71
C SER A 68 8.68 -14.75 28.59
N TYR A 69 9.88 -14.70 29.17
CA TYR A 69 10.85 -13.61 28.92
C TYR A 69 11.57 -13.78 27.58
N GLY A 70 11.70 -15.02 27.12
CA GLY A 70 12.36 -15.40 25.88
C GLY A 70 13.76 -15.97 26.11
N TRP A 71 14.37 -16.44 25.03
CA TRP A 71 15.66 -17.13 25.09
C TRP A 71 16.82 -16.14 25.37
N ILE A 72 17.65 -16.47 26.37
CA ILE A 72 18.87 -15.75 26.73
C ILE A 72 20.06 -16.47 26.07
N PRO A 73 20.87 -15.79 25.24
CA PRO A 73 22.07 -16.38 24.67
C PRO A 73 23.06 -16.83 25.75
N ALA A 74 23.67 -18.01 25.59
CA ALA A 74 24.67 -18.52 26.55
C ALA A 74 26.00 -17.77 26.49
N THR A 75 26.36 -17.24 25.31
CA THR A 75 27.56 -16.43 25.05
C THR A 75 27.24 -15.39 23.98
N GLY A 76 28.04 -14.32 23.87
CA GLY A 76 27.81 -13.22 22.93
C GLY A 76 26.94 -12.09 23.50
N PRO A 77 26.41 -11.19 22.63
CA PRO A 77 25.56 -10.07 23.05
C PRO A 77 24.40 -10.55 23.93
N GLY A 78 24.21 -9.91 25.09
CA GLY A 78 23.14 -10.22 26.04
C GLY A 78 23.39 -11.38 27.02
N GLY A 79 24.32 -12.29 26.72
CA GLY A 79 24.59 -13.45 27.59
C GLY A 79 25.20 -13.09 28.94
N GLY A 80 26.14 -12.14 28.96
CA GLY A 80 26.72 -11.61 30.21
C GLY A 80 25.74 -10.77 31.04
N GLU A 81 24.73 -10.18 30.39
CA GLU A 81 23.74 -9.30 31.01
C GLU A 81 22.42 -10.02 31.34
N LYS A 82 22.34 -11.34 31.06
CA LYS A 82 21.13 -12.17 31.21
C LYS A 82 19.90 -11.56 30.50
N ARG A 83 20.11 -11.00 29.30
CA ARG A 83 19.04 -10.40 28.49
C ARG A 83 18.56 -11.36 27.41
N SER A 84 17.24 -11.46 27.25
CA SER A 84 16.67 -12.24 26.15
C SER A 84 16.87 -11.53 24.82
N VAL A 85 16.84 -12.28 23.72
CA VAL A 85 16.98 -11.70 22.37
C VAL A 85 15.93 -10.61 22.13
N THR A 86 14.67 -10.85 22.49
CA THR A 86 13.57 -9.89 22.39
C THR A 86 13.84 -8.60 23.17
N HIS A 87 14.41 -8.71 24.38
CA HIS A 87 14.81 -7.54 25.17
C HIS A 87 15.93 -6.76 24.44
N MET A 88 16.96 -7.46 23.94
CA MET A 88 18.03 -6.80 23.20
C MET A 88 17.54 -6.08 21.94
N GLU A 89 16.61 -6.68 21.19
CA GLU A 89 15.99 -6.07 20.01
C GLU A 89 15.28 -4.76 20.38
N ALA A 90 14.50 -4.76 21.47
CA ALA A 90 13.80 -3.56 21.94
C ALA A 90 14.77 -2.44 22.38
N LEU A 91 15.85 -2.78 23.09
CA LEU A 91 16.90 -1.82 23.47
C LEU A 91 17.60 -1.25 22.24
N TYR A 92 17.94 -2.10 21.27
CA TYR A 92 18.57 -1.67 20.03
C TYR A 92 17.65 -0.72 19.25
N ALA A 93 16.40 -1.12 19.01
CA ALA A 93 15.40 -0.29 18.34
C ALA A 93 15.22 1.07 19.04
N ASN A 94 15.21 1.09 20.38
CA ASN A 94 15.14 2.31 21.17
C ASN A 94 16.38 3.20 20.97
N SER A 95 17.58 2.61 20.98
CA SER A 95 18.83 3.33 20.73
C SER A 95 18.93 3.95 19.34
N ARG A 96 18.21 3.38 18.36
CA ARG A 96 18.08 3.90 16.99
C ARG A 96 16.95 4.93 16.84
N GLY A 97 16.18 5.17 17.90
CA GLY A 97 15.07 6.12 17.90
C GLY A 97 13.82 5.64 17.15
N LEU A 98 13.68 4.33 16.90
CA LEU A 98 12.48 3.81 16.27
C LEU A 98 11.27 3.98 17.21
N PRO A 99 10.09 4.37 16.67
CA PRO A 99 8.85 4.24 17.40
C PRO A 99 8.58 2.76 17.71
N ILE A 100 8.49 2.44 19.01
CA ILE A 100 8.17 1.10 19.50
C ILE A 100 6.70 1.10 19.96
N LEU A 101 5.92 0.14 19.46
CA LEU A 101 4.52 -0.12 19.81
C LEU A 101 4.43 -1.42 20.62
N PRO A 102 4.28 -1.37 21.95
CA PRO A 102 4.22 -2.57 22.78
C PRO A 102 2.81 -3.15 22.87
N PHE A 103 2.69 -4.46 22.61
CA PHE A 103 1.48 -5.25 22.82
C PHE A 103 1.77 -6.45 23.72
N PHE A 104 1.02 -6.56 24.80
CA PHE A 104 1.30 -7.45 25.91
C PHE A 104 0.21 -8.49 26.06
N LYS A 105 0.53 -9.77 25.91
CA LYS A 105 -0.45 -10.84 26.12
C LYS A 105 -0.84 -10.88 27.59
N GLN A 106 -2.14 -10.91 27.88
CA GLN A 106 -2.63 -11.06 29.24
C GLN A 106 -2.18 -12.42 29.79
N LEU A 107 -1.52 -12.39 30.94
CA LEU A 107 -1.07 -13.59 31.62
C LEU A 107 -2.27 -14.28 32.24
N ARG A 108 -2.42 -15.59 31.98
CA ARG A 108 -3.50 -16.37 32.56
C ARG A 108 -3.40 -16.44 34.08
N TYR A 109 -4.54 -16.61 34.73
CA TYR A 109 -4.57 -16.89 36.17
C TYR A 109 -3.74 -18.14 36.48
N GLY A 110 -2.80 -18.03 37.41
CA GLY A 110 -1.86 -19.10 37.76
C GLY A 110 -0.60 -19.17 36.90
N SER A 111 -0.38 -18.24 35.97
CA SER A 111 0.92 -18.12 35.28
C SER A 111 2.06 -17.95 36.30
N PRO A 112 3.21 -18.61 36.10
CA PRO A 112 4.36 -18.46 36.99
C PRO A 112 4.75 -16.99 37.16
N ASN A 113 5.04 -16.60 38.40
CA ASN A 113 5.48 -15.26 38.79
C ASN A 113 6.76 -15.27 39.65
N ASN A 114 7.32 -16.45 39.93
CA ASN A 114 8.43 -16.67 40.86
C ASN A 114 9.62 -17.41 40.24
N THR A 115 9.53 -17.81 38.98
CA THR A 115 10.68 -18.38 38.24
C THR A 115 11.57 -17.26 37.73
N ASP A 116 12.86 -17.55 37.51
CA ASP A 116 13.80 -16.57 36.95
C ASP A 116 13.29 -15.96 35.63
N ASP A 117 12.68 -16.79 34.77
CA ASP A 117 12.05 -16.33 33.51
C ASP A 117 10.86 -15.40 33.77
N ALA A 118 9.94 -15.77 34.68
CA ALA A 118 8.78 -14.94 34.99
C ALA A 118 9.18 -13.59 35.63
N ILE A 119 10.17 -13.61 36.52
CA ILE A 119 10.70 -12.41 37.16
C ILE A 119 11.33 -11.50 36.10
N ALA A 120 12.11 -12.05 35.17
CA ALA A 120 12.73 -11.29 34.09
C ALA A 120 11.70 -10.74 33.08
N ARG A 121 10.67 -11.53 32.75
CA ARG A 121 9.53 -11.11 31.92
C ARG A 121 8.83 -9.92 32.55
N ASP A 122 8.47 -10.01 33.83
CA ASP A 122 7.73 -8.96 34.52
C ASP A 122 8.59 -7.72 34.73
N ALA A 123 9.90 -7.88 34.96
CA ALA A 123 10.85 -6.77 34.97
C ALA A 123 10.90 -6.04 33.62
N PHE A 124 11.03 -6.77 32.51
CA PHE A 124 11.05 -6.18 31.17
C PHE A 124 9.72 -5.52 30.78
N ARG A 125 8.57 -6.14 31.11
CA ARG A 125 7.25 -5.54 30.88
C ARG A 125 7.05 -4.26 31.69
N ARG A 126 7.58 -4.20 32.93
CA ARG A 126 7.60 -2.96 33.74
C ARG A 126 8.52 -1.91 33.15
N GLU A 127 9.72 -2.28 32.69
CA GLU A 127 10.66 -1.35 32.04
C GLU A 127 10.04 -0.71 30.79
N VAL A 128 9.47 -1.52 29.91
CA VAL A 128 8.81 -1.04 28.70
C VAL A 128 7.55 -0.23 29.01
N GLY A 129 6.79 -0.63 30.03
CA GLY A 129 5.54 0.01 30.43
C GLY A 129 5.67 1.09 31.49
N ASP A 130 6.89 1.53 31.83
CA ASP A 130 7.15 2.53 32.87
C ASP A 130 6.41 3.84 32.58
N TRP A 131 5.93 4.49 33.64
CA TRP A 131 5.06 5.65 33.54
C TRP A 131 5.77 6.91 33.05
N GLU A 132 7.03 7.12 33.44
CA GLU A 132 7.80 8.32 33.11
C GLU A 132 8.72 8.12 31.90
N ALA A 133 9.42 6.99 31.85
CA ALA A 133 10.45 6.69 30.86
C ALA A 133 10.03 5.63 29.83
N GLY A 134 8.91 4.95 30.06
CA GLY A 134 8.42 3.85 29.24
C GLY A 134 7.49 4.28 28.10
N ARG A 135 6.68 3.34 27.64
CA ARG A 135 5.80 3.48 26.48
C ARG A 135 4.40 3.01 26.83
N PHE A 136 3.40 3.70 26.27
CA PHE A 136 2.02 3.24 26.38
C PHE A 136 1.88 1.88 25.67
N ARG A 137 1.50 0.88 26.46
CA ARG A 137 1.27 -0.51 26.08
C ARG A 137 -0.22 -0.81 26.00
N GLN A 138 -0.59 -1.64 25.03
CA GLN A 138 -1.90 -2.27 24.99
C GLN A 138 -1.77 -3.75 25.35
N GLU A 139 -2.79 -4.29 26.01
CA GLU A 139 -2.84 -5.71 26.32
C GLU A 139 -3.72 -6.45 25.32
N PHE A 140 -3.57 -7.76 25.16
CA PHE A 140 -4.48 -8.59 24.36
C PHE A 140 -4.61 -9.98 24.98
N GLU A 141 -5.79 -10.59 24.86
CA GLU A 141 -6.00 -11.99 25.25
C GLU A 141 -6.03 -12.91 24.03
N TRP A 142 -6.66 -12.44 22.95
CA TRP A 142 -6.94 -13.22 21.74
C TRP A 142 -6.21 -12.65 20.51
N ILE A 143 -6.03 -13.49 19.49
CA ILE A 143 -5.24 -13.14 18.29
C ILE A 143 -5.97 -12.12 17.41
N ASP A 144 -7.28 -12.27 17.24
CA ASP A 144 -8.14 -11.33 16.52
C ASP A 144 -8.15 -9.94 17.19
N GLU A 145 -8.15 -9.90 18.51
CA GLU A 145 -8.02 -8.66 19.27
C GLU A 145 -6.66 -7.98 19.01
N LEU A 146 -5.57 -8.76 18.96
CA LEU A 146 -4.24 -8.24 18.65
C LEU A 146 -4.17 -7.65 17.24
N GLU A 147 -4.70 -8.35 16.22
CA GLU A 147 -4.70 -7.86 14.83
C GLU A 147 -5.39 -6.50 14.72
N ARG A 148 -6.58 -6.37 15.32
CA ARG A 148 -7.33 -5.11 15.35
C ARG A 148 -6.55 -4.01 16.07
N LYS A 149 -6.03 -4.30 17.27
CA LYS A 149 -5.27 -3.33 18.07
C LYS A 149 -4.02 -2.82 17.36
N VAL A 150 -3.31 -3.71 16.64
CA VAL A 150 -2.17 -3.33 15.81
C VAL A 150 -2.60 -2.44 14.65
N GLY A 151 -3.68 -2.79 13.95
CA GLY A 151 -4.25 -1.97 12.88
C GLY A 151 -4.61 -0.57 13.37
N ASP A 152 -5.40 -0.48 14.45
CA ASP A 152 -5.83 0.77 15.08
C ASP A 152 -4.63 1.64 15.50
N ALA A 153 -3.61 1.04 16.15
CA ALA A 153 -2.43 1.76 16.61
C ALA A 153 -1.59 2.32 15.46
N LEU A 154 -1.48 1.58 14.35
CA LEU A 154 -0.76 2.04 13.16
C LEU A 154 -1.50 3.20 12.48
N LEU A 155 -2.81 3.07 12.30
CA LEU A 155 -3.65 4.14 11.75
C LEU A 155 -3.58 5.41 12.60
N ASP A 156 -3.68 5.28 13.91
CA ASP A 156 -3.56 6.41 14.84
C ASP A 156 -2.14 7.00 14.87
N LEU A 157 -1.09 6.18 14.79
CA LEU A 157 0.29 6.67 14.67
C LEU A 157 0.47 7.48 13.38
N PHE A 158 -0.08 7.00 12.26
CA PHE A 158 -0.09 7.74 11.01
C PHE A 158 -0.89 9.04 11.15
N HIS A 159 -2.04 9.03 11.82
CA HIS A 159 -2.82 10.25 12.08
C HIS A 159 -2.07 11.27 12.96
N ARG A 160 -1.40 10.84 14.04
CA ARG A 160 -0.69 11.74 14.96
C ARG A 160 0.58 12.31 14.36
N SER A 161 1.29 11.54 13.53
CA SER A 161 2.46 12.05 12.81
C SER A 161 2.04 13.15 11.84
N ILE A 162 0.90 13.01 11.14
CA ILE A 162 0.32 14.05 10.28
C ILE A 162 0.02 15.34 11.06
N LEU A 163 -0.66 15.25 12.21
CA LEU A 163 -1.01 16.43 13.01
C LEU A 163 0.22 17.18 13.52
N ARG A 164 1.25 16.44 13.95
CA ARG A 164 2.52 17.01 14.46
C ARG A 164 3.33 17.64 13.32
N ASP A 165 3.34 17.02 12.15
CA ASP A 165 4.02 17.48 10.95
C ASP A 165 3.30 18.69 10.31
N MET A 166 1.96 18.75 10.34
CA MET A 166 1.18 19.93 9.97
C MET A 166 1.42 21.13 10.91
N ALA A 167 1.60 20.88 12.21
CA ALA A 167 1.94 21.92 13.19
C ALA A 167 3.39 22.44 13.00
N GLN A 168 4.34 21.56 12.69
CA GLN A 168 5.75 21.90 12.48
C GLN A 168 6.04 22.50 11.09
N ARG A 169 5.30 22.12 10.04
CA ARG A 169 5.48 22.68 8.68
C ARG A 169 4.91 24.07 8.47
N ARG A 170 4.13 24.60 9.43
CA ARG A 170 3.89 26.04 9.50
C ARG A 170 5.17 26.83 9.80
N VAL A 171 6.24 26.15 10.26
CA VAL A 171 7.47 26.77 10.77
C VAL A 171 8.70 26.46 9.91
N THR A 172 8.82 25.29 9.28
CA THR A 172 10.06 24.93 8.56
C THR A 172 9.80 24.00 7.36
N GLY A 173 9.74 24.56 6.14
CA GLY A 173 9.64 23.76 4.92
C GLY A 173 11.01 23.20 4.51
N ILE A 174 11.15 21.87 4.39
CA ILE A 174 12.22 21.14 3.66
C ILE A 174 11.80 19.65 3.48
N ARG A 175 12.17 19.03 2.35
CA ARG A 175 11.93 17.62 1.92
C ARG A 175 13.15 16.71 2.19
N SER A 176 12.96 15.40 2.38
CA SER A 176 14.06 14.40 2.42
C SER A 176 13.78 13.14 1.58
N SER A 177 14.86 12.48 1.16
CA SER A 177 14.93 11.37 0.19
C SER A 177 15.34 10.05 0.86
N VAL A 178 14.80 8.91 0.42
CA VAL A 178 15.24 7.55 0.86
C VAL A 178 15.40 6.58 -0.32
N ARG A 179 16.47 5.76 -0.28
CA ARG A 179 16.83 4.68 -1.24
C ARG A 179 16.26 3.34 -0.80
N THR A 180 15.93 2.47 -1.76
CA THR A 180 15.25 1.17 -1.57
C THR A 180 16.05 0.01 -2.20
N THR A 181 15.97 -1.20 -1.62
CA THR A 181 16.43 -2.49 -2.18
C THR A 181 15.26 -3.47 -2.24
N ALA A 182 15.10 -4.20 -3.36
CA ALA A 182 13.87 -4.87 -3.78
C ALA A 182 13.97 -6.40 -3.93
N LEU A 183 12.83 -7.09 -3.78
CA LEU A 183 12.55 -8.41 -4.34
C LEU A 183 12.66 -8.36 -5.88
N THR A 184 13.38 -9.29 -6.48
CA THR A 184 13.75 -9.24 -7.91
C THR A 184 12.72 -9.92 -8.82
N PHE A 185 11.85 -9.14 -9.47
CA PHE A 185 11.36 -9.50 -10.80
C PHE A 185 12.18 -8.73 -11.82
N GLY A 186 12.99 -9.42 -12.63
CA GLY A 186 13.94 -8.76 -13.53
C GLY A 186 13.34 -8.35 -14.88
N LYS A 187 12.54 -9.23 -15.48
CA LYS A 187 11.96 -9.04 -16.82
C LYS A 187 10.70 -9.88 -16.96
N ILE A 188 9.58 -9.26 -17.33
CA ILE A 188 8.30 -9.94 -17.53
C ILE A 188 8.11 -10.20 -19.03
N PRO A 189 7.85 -11.46 -19.44
CA PRO A 189 7.54 -11.77 -20.82
C PRO A 189 6.18 -11.19 -21.20
N ILE A 190 6.16 -10.34 -22.23
CA ILE A 190 4.93 -9.73 -22.73
C ILE A 190 4.32 -10.67 -23.79
N PRO A 191 3.04 -11.06 -23.67
CA PRO A 191 2.39 -11.87 -24.69
C PRO A 191 2.43 -11.22 -26.08
N PRO A 192 2.40 -12.02 -27.16
CA PRO A 192 2.34 -11.49 -28.52
C PRO A 192 1.06 -10.66 -28.74
N GLY A 193 1.09 -9.72 -29.69
CA GLY A 193 -0.05 -8.86 -30.02
C GLY A 193 -0.14 -7.55 -29.23
N PHE A 194 0.76 -7.31 -28.27
CA PHE A 194 0.82 -6.06 -27.51
C PHE A 194 2.04 -5.19 -27.85
N ILE A 195 3.13 -5.79 -28.34
CA ILE A 195 4.36 -5.08 -28.72
C ILE A 195 4.28 -4.55 -30.14
N GLY A 196 4.68 -3.29 -30.35
CA GLY A 196 4.66 -2.63 -31.66
C GLY A 196 3.27 -2.19 -32.15
N CYS A 197 2.24 -2.34 -31.30
CA CYS A 197 0.89 -1.83 -31.48
C CYS A 197 0.70 -0.49 -30.72
N ASP A 198 -0.50 0.09 -30.79
CA ASP A 198 -0.92 1.27 -30.02
C ASP A 198 -1.93 0.84 -28.93
N PRO A 199 -1.48 0.23 -27.81
CA PRO A 199 -2.40 -0.22 -26.77
C PRO A 199 -2.92 0.94 -25.91
N VAL A 200 -4.06 0.72 -25.26
CA VAL A 200 -4.56 1.55 -24.16
C VAL A 200 -4.14 0.93 -22.83
N LEU A 201 -3.50 1.72 -21.97
CA LEU A 201 -3.24 1.32 -20.59
C LEU A 201 -4.50 1.59 -19.75
N PHE A 202 -4.97 0.58 -19.02
CA PHE A 202 -5.98 0.76 -17.98
C PHE A 202 -5.35 0.53 -16.59
N ALA A 203 -5.06 1.61 -15.87
CA ALA A 203 -4.29 1.60 -14.63
C ALA A 203 -5.17 1.80 -13.39
N GLY A 204 -4.94 0.97 -12.36
CA GLY A 204 -5.54 1.12 -11.03
C GLY A 204 -4.54 1.44 -9.94
N ALA A 205 -5.04 1.49 -8.70
CA ALA A 205 -4.27 1.99 -7.55
C ALA A 205 -3.00 1.18 -7.28
N GLY A 206 -2.96 -0.09 -7.74
CA GLY A 206 -1.78 -0.95 -7.67
C GLY A 206 -0.54 -0.41 -8.37
N VAL A 207 -0.69 0.47 -9.37
CA VAL A 207 0.45 1.15 -10.02
C VAL A 207 1.08 2.19 -9.08
N SER A 208 0.26 2.80 -8.22
CA SER A 208 0.65 3.84 -7.24
C SER A 208 1.07 3.29 -5.88
N VAL A 209 0.88 1.98 -5.64
CA VAL A 209 1.28 1.31 -4.39
C VAL A 209 2.78 1.42 -4.14
N SER A 210 3.60 1.19 -5.17
CA SER A 210 5.04 1.43 -5.13
C SER A 210 5.40 2.90 -5.32
N ALA A 211 4.48 3.81 -5.01
CA ALA A 211 4.74 5.23 -4.73
C ALA A 211 4.47 5.57 -3.24
N GLY A 212 3.89 4.61 -2.49
CA GLY A 212 3.46 4.82 -1.10
C GLY A 212 2.03 5.36 -0.97
N LEU A 213 1.25 5.36 -2.05
CA LEU A 213 -0.13 5.84 -2.05
C LEU A 213 -1.12 4.75 -1.64
N PRO A 214 -2.25 5.13 -1.00
CA PRO A 214 -3.22 4.18 -0.46
C PRO A 214 -4.00 3.45 -1.57
N THR A 215 -4.41 2.22 -1.29
CA THR A 215 -5.37 1.47 -2.11
C THR A 215 -6.79 1.70 -1.60
N ALA A 216 -7.81 1.24 -2.35
CA ALA A 216 -9.20 1.30 -1.89
C ALA A 216 -9.42 0.64 -0.52
N ASN A 217 -8.73 -0.48 -0.22
CA ASN A 217 -8.82 -1.15 1.07
C ASN A 217 -8.28 -0.28 2.21
N VAL A 218 -7.14 0.39 1.99
CA VAL A 218 -6.58 1.34 2.97
C VAL A 218 -7.55 2.50 3.19
N MET A 219 -8.19 2.99 2.13
CA MET A 219 -9.17 4.06 2.24
C MET A 219 -10.44 3.65 2.99
N ILE A 220 -10.93 2.41 2.81
CA ILE A 220 -12.07 1.87 3.58
C ILE A 220 -11.76 1.90 5.08
N GLU A 221 -10.56 1.50 5.48
CA GLU A 221 -10.13 1.50 6.88
C GLU A 221 -10.03 2.94 7.42
N LEU A 222 -9.51 3.89 6.64
CA LEU A 222 -9.47 5.31 7.01
C LEU A 222 -10.87 5.89 7.23
N PHE A 223 -11.82 5.59 6.34
CA PHE A 223 -13.22 6.00 6.50
C PHE A 223 -13.86 5.34 7.73
N GLY A 224 -13.58 4.06 7.94
CA GLY A 224 -14.03 3.30 9.10
C GLY A 224 -13.58 3.89 10.43
N GLY A 225 -12.31 4.30 10.51
CA GLY A 225 -11.76 5.01 11.67
C GLY A 225 -12.50 6.32 11.97
N ARG A 226 -12.83 7.10 10.93
CA ARG A 226 -13.61 8.34 11.07
C ARG A 226 -15.08 8.10 11.46
N LEU A 227 -15.65 6.98 11.05
CA LEU A 227 -16.99 6.54 11.46
C LEU A 227 -17.05 6.02 12.91
N SER A 228 -15.92 5.79 13.58
CA SER A 228 -15.89 5.31 14.97
C SER A 228 -16.76 4.06 15.16
N LEU A 229 -16.64 3.06 14.28
CA LEU A 229 -17.54 1.88 14.22
C LEU A 229 -17.45 0.91 15.42
N GLY A 230 -16.73 1.27 16.49
CA GLY A 230 -16.60 0.45 17.69
C GLY A 230 -15.87 -0.87 17.45
N VAL A 231 -16.03 -1.82 18.38
CA VAL A 231 -15.27 -3.09 18.42
C VAL A 231 -15.53 -3.99 17.21
N ASP A 232 -16.69 -3.86 16.56
CA ASP A 232 -17.09 -4.65 15.37
C ASP A 232 -16.75 -3.96 14.03
N GLY A 233 -16.07 -2.81 14.06
CA GLY A 233 -15.84 -1.97 12.88
C GLY A 233 -15.21 -2.70 11.69
N GLU A 234 -14.11 -3.44 11.91
CA GLU A 234 -13.42 -4.17 10.84
C GLU A 234 -14.32 -5.22 10.17
N ARG A 235 -15.12 -5.95 10.97
CA ARG A 235 -16.05 -6.97 10.46
C ARG A 235 -17.19 -6.34 9.66
N ILE A 236 -17.63 -5.15 10.06
CA ILE A 236 -18.62 -4.37 9.32
C ILE A 236 -18.03 -3.93 7.99
N LEU A 237 -16.86 -3.27 8.01
CA LEU A 237 -16.18 -2.77 6.81
C LEU A 237 -15.86 -3.87 5.80
N ALA A 238 -15.40 -5.04 6.24
CA ALA A 238 -15.07 -6.17 5.38
C ALA A 238 -16.25 -6.70 4.55
N ARG A 239 -17.50 -6.37 4.93
CA ARG A 239 -18.72 -6.79 4.24
C ARG A 239 -19.28 -5.72 3.29
N HIS A 240 -18.65 -4.54 3.23
CA HIS A 240 -19.15 -3.41 2.47
C HIS A 240 -18.18 -2.97 1.37
N ARG A 241 -18.72 -2.41 0.29
CA ARG A 241 -17.91 -1.86 -0.80
C ARG A 241 -17.38 -0.49 -0.39
N PHE A 242 -16.30 -0.05 -1.03
CA PHE A 242 -15.73 1.29 -0.85
C PHE A 242 -16.78 2.41 -0.91
N ALA A 243 -17.60 2.41 -1.96
CA ALA A 243 -18.65 3.42 -2.17
C ALA A 243 -19.71 3.43 -1.05
N ASP A 244 -20.03 2.26 -0.47
CA ASP A 244 -21.01 2.16 0.62
C ASP A 244 -20.46 2.80 1.91
N VAL A 245 -19.19 2.53 2.23
CA VAL A 245 -18.51 3.11 3.40
C VAL A 245 -18.31 4.62 3.22
N ALA A 246 -17.93 5.06 2.01
CA ALA A 246 -17.84 6.48 1.67
C ALA A 246 -19.19 7.19 1.84
N THR A 247 -20.27 6.58 1.38
CA THR A 247 -21.64 7.10 1.55
C THR A 247 -22.01 7.22 3.03
N ALA A 248 -21.64 6.24 3.86
CA ALA A 248 -21.87 6.31 5.30
C ALA A 248 -21.09 7.46 5.95
N LEU A 249 -19.83 7.69 5.55
CA LEU A 249 -19.03 8.81 6.03
C LEU A 249 -19.62 10.15 5.62
N GLU A 250 -20.01 10.30 4.36
CA GLU A 250 -20.65 11.52 3.85
C GLU A 250 -21.95 11.83 4.57
N ARG A 251 -22.82 10.83 4.79
CA ARG A 251 -24.08 11.04 5.52
C ARG A 251 -23.86 11.50 6.96
N ARG A 252 -22.76 11.08 7.59
CA ARG A 252 -22.48 11.39 8.99
C ARG A 252 -21.70 12.69 9.18
N LEU A 253 -20.72 12.97 8.32
CA LEU A 253 -19.77 14.08 8.49
C LEU A 253 -19.87 15.13 7.37
N GLY A 254 -20.64 14.88 6.32
CA GLY A 254 -20.84 15.76 5.17
C GLY A 254 -19.82 15.56 4.05
N ARG A 255 -20.18 16.05 2.84
CA ARG A 255 -19.35 15.96 1.62
C ARG A 255 -17.95 16.53 1.80
N ALA A 256 -17.86 17.71 2.42
CA ALA A 256 -16.59 18.41 2.60
C ALA A 256 -15.59 17.60 3.45
N GLU A 257 -16.07 16.84 4.45
CA GLU A 257 -15.20 15.98 5.25
C GLU A 257 -14.79 14.70 4.51
N LEU A 258 -15.69 14.14 3.70
CA LEU A 258 -15.35 13.01 2.82
C LEU A 258 -14.24 13.39 1.83
N GLU A 259 -14.41 14.50 1.11
CA GLU A 259 -13.41 15.01 0.17
C GLU A 259 -12.09 15.32 0.87
N ARG A 260 -12.14 15.98 2.04
CA ARG A 260 -10.95 16.26 2.83
C ARG A 260 -10.23 14.97 3.23
N THR A 261 -10.97 13.96 3.69
CA THR A 261 -10.39 12.67 4.10
C THR A 261 -9.67 12.00 2.92
N VAL A 262 -10.27 12.05 1.71
CA VAL A 262 -9.62 11.53 0.50
C VAL A 262 -8.36 12.34 0.18
N VAL A 263 -8.47 13.66 0.07
CA VAL A 263 -7.34 14.53 -0.28
C VAL A 263 -6.19 14.41 0.73
N GLU A 264 -6.49 14.33 2.03
CA GLU A 264 -5.50 14.12 3.08
C GLU A 264 -4.77 12.78 2.90
N ALA A 265 -5.48 11.69 2.64
CA ALA A 265 -4.88 10.37 2.46
C ALA A 265 -3.83 10.33 1.34
N PHE A 266 -4.01 11.10 0.27
CA PHE A 266 -3.05 11.21 -0.83
C PHE A 266 -1.96 12.27 -0.60
N ASN A 267 -2.19 13.25 0.27
CA ASN A 267 -1.21 14.26 0.68
C ASN A 267 -0.27 13.78 1.81
N MET A 268 -0.66 12.74 2.55
CA MET A 268 0.15 12.10 3.61
C MET A 268 1.53 11.63 3.12
N ALA A 269 1.62 11.23 1.85
CA ALA A 269 2.84 10.79 1.24
C ALA A 269 3.61 12.01 0.70
N GLN A 270 4.30 12.72 1.59
CA GLN A 270 5.15 13.86 1.23
C GLN A 270 6.29 13.43 0.30
N GLY A 271 6.48 14.17 -0.79
CA GLY A 271 7.56 13.91 -1.74
C GLY A 271 7.32 12.69 -2.63
N VAL A 272 6.07 12.21 -2.77
CA VAL A 272 5.75 11.18 -3.75
C VAL A 272 6.14 11.65 -5.13
N VAL A 273 7.01 10.87 -5.75
CA VAL A 273 7.41 10.98 -7.13
C VAL A 273 6.80 9.83 -7.92
N PRO A 274 6.57 10.01 -9.23
CA PRO A 274 6.15 8.91 -10.08
C PRO A 274 7.10 7.73 -9.99
N THR A 275 6.55 6.52 -9.99
CA THR A 275 7.32 5.29 -9.98
C THR A 275 8.01 5.07 -11.33
N ALA A 276 8.92 4.10 -11.39
CA ALA A 276 9.50 3.71 -12.67
C ALA A 276 8.44 3.19 -13.65
N GLY A 277 7.39 2.52 -13.16
CA GLY A 277 6.23 2.11 -13.95
C GLY A 277 5.46 3.29 -14.53
N HIS A 278 5.19 4.34 -13.75
CA HIS A 278 4.54 5.55 -14.29
C HIS A 278 5.36 6.20 -15.41
N LEU A 279 6.67 6.36 -15.19
CA LEU A 279 7.57 6.93 -16.18
C LEU A 279 7.66 6.09 -17.47
N ALA A 280 7.64 4.77 -17.33
CA ALA A 280 7.61 3.84 -18.46
C ALA A 280 6.26 3.87 -19.19
N ALA A 281 5.15 3.98 -18.45
CA ALA A 281 3.81 4.05 -18.99
C ALA A 281 3.62 5.27 -19.92
N VAL A 282 3.93 6.48 -19.42
CA VAL A 282 3.75 7.71 -20.22
C VAL A 282 4.68 7.78 -21.45
N SER A 283 5.69 6.92 -21.51
CA SER A 283 6.59 6.81 -22.66
C SER A 283 6.19 5.70 -23.64
N SER A 284 5.27 4.83 -23.25
CA SER A 284 4.89 3.63 -24.02
C SER A 284 3.44 3.63 -24.49
N PHE A 285 2.58 4.43 -23.85
CA PHE A 285 1.15 4.50 -24.12
C PHE A 285 0.74 5.91 -24.49
N ARG A 286 0.01 6.06 -25.59
CA ARG A 286 -0.63 7.35 -25.98
C ARG A 286 -1.91 7.61 -25.23
N HIS A 287 -2.55 6.54 -24.74
CA HIS A 287 -3.84 6.60 -24.08
C HIS A 287 -3.77 5.82 -22.76
N ILE A 288 -4.09 6.52 -21.66
CA ILE A 288 -4.12 5.96 -20.31
C ILE A 288 -5.51 6.22 -19.74
N VAL A 289 -6.21 5.17 -19.35
CA VAL A 289 -7.43 5.25 -18.55
C VAL A 289 -7.05 4.89 -17.11
N THR A 290 -7.52 5.66 -16.12
CA THR A 290 -7.21 5.37 -14.71
C THR A 290 -8.37 5.72 -13.78
N THR A 291 -8.49 4.91 -12.73
CA THR A 291 -9.39 5.12 -11.57
C THR A 291 -8.64 5.69 -10.36
N ASN A 292 -7.36 6.04 -10.52
CA ASN A 292 -6.56 6.58 -9.43
C ASN A 292 -6.92 8.05 -9.19
N TYR A 293 -7.02 8.43 -7.92
CA TYR A 293 -7.22 9.83 -7.55
C TYR A 293 -5.93 10.67 -7.62
N ASP A 294 -4.76 10.04 -7.62
CA ASP A 294 -3.47 10.73 -7.68
C ASP A 294 -3.16 11.33 -9.07
N ASP A 295 -2.11 12.16 -9.12
CA ASP A 295 -1.63 12.86 -10.32
C ASP A 295 -0.27 12.33 -10.81
N LEU A 296 0.07 11.07 -10.51
CA LEU A 296 1.41 10.53 -10.79
C LEU A 296 1.67 10.34 -12.28
N PHE A 297 0.64 10.08 -13.10
CA PHE A 297 0.80 10.05 -14.55
C PHE A 297 1.09 11.43 -15.12
N GLU A 298 0.40 12.47 -14.67
CA GLU A 298 0.65 13.86 -15.04
C GLU A 298 2.06 14.29 -14.65
N ARG A 299 2.47 14.01 -13.41
CA ARG A 299 3.84 14.27 -12.94
C ARG A 299 4.88 13.46 -13.72
N ALA A 300 4.57 12.25 -14.15
CA ALA A 300 5.45 11.45 -15.00
C ALA A 300 5.60 12.05 -16.40
N CYS A 301 4.51 12.52 -17.01
CA CYS A 301 4.54 13.25 -18.27
C CYS A 301 5.43 14.49 -18.16
N LEU A 302 5.25 15.31 -17.11
CA LEU A 302 6.10 16.47 -16.84
C LEU A 302 7.57 16.09 -16.67
N ALA A 303 7.87 15.04 -15.91
CA ALA A 303 9.23 14.56 -15.69
C ALA A 303 9.91 14.03 -16.97
N ARG A 304 9.13 13.53 -17.94
CA ARG A 304 9.61 13.05 -19.24
C ARG A 304 9.53 14.12 -20.34
N GLY A 305 8.99 15.30 -20.05
CA GLY A 305 8.76 16.34 -21.05
C GLY A 305 7.74 15.94 -22.12
N VAL A 306 6.81 15.05 -21.80
CA VAL A 306 5.77 14.55 -22.71
C VAL A 306 4.53 15.45 -22.58
N PRO A 307 4.11 16.15 -23.65
CA PRO A 307 2.86 16.91 -23.66
C PRO A 307 1.66 15.98 -23.43
N TYR A 308 0.76 16.39 -22.55
CA TYR A 308 -0.40 15.57 -22.19
C TYR A 308 -1.68 16.39 -22.03
N THR A 309 -2.81 15.69 -22.13
CA THR A 309 -4.14 16.18 -21.79
C THR A 309 -4.83 15.20 -20.84
N VAL A 310 -5.48 15.72 -19.81
CA VAL A 310 -6.29 14.96 -18.86
C VAL A 310 -7.76 15.27 -19.11
N ARG A 311 -8.60 14.25 -19.10
CA ARG A 311 -10.07 14.35 -19.21
C ARG A 311 -10.69 13.64 -18.01
N SER A 312 -11.65 14.27 -17.34
CA SER A 312 -12.36 13.70 -16.20
C SER A 312 -13.84 13.44 -16.53
N SER A 313 -14.46 12.53 -15.79
CA SER A 313 -15.85 12.09 -16.00
C SER A 313 -16.94 13.14 -15.69
N ASN A 314 -16.55 14.33 -15.23
CA ASN A 314 -17.42 15.49 -15.02
C ASN A 314 -17.24 16.58 -16.10
N GLY A 315 -16.54 16.27 -17.18
CA GLY A 315 -16.26 17.19 -18.30
C GLY A 315 -15.04 18.09 -18.10
N GLU A 316 -14.34 18.03 -16.97
CA GLU A 316 -13.11 18.81 -16.76
C GLU A 316 -11.98 18.33 -17.69
N ILE A 317 -11.27 19.29 -18.29
CA ILE A 317 -10.11 19.05 -19.14
C ILE A 317 -8.93 19.86 -18.60
N ARG A 318 -7.77 19.21 -18.41
CA ARG A 318 -6.54 19.84 -17.92
C ARG A 318 -5.36 19.51 -18.84
N GLY A 319 -4.33 20.35 -18.83
CA GLY A 319 -3.18 20.22 -19.73
C GLY A 319 -3.45 20.85 -21.10
N GLY A 320 -2.75 20.39 -22.14
CA GLY A 320 -2.87 20.96 -23.48
C GLY A 320 -1.96 20.31 -24.54
N GLY A 321 -1.53 19.07 -24.31
CA GLY A 321 -0.70 18.31 -25.23
C GLY A 321 -1.46 17.18 -25.93
N ASP A 322 -0.94 16.73 -27.06
CA ASP A 322 -1.56 15.73 -27.94
C ASP A 322 -0.84 14.36 -27.95
N GLN A 323 0.27 14.23 -27.22
CA GLN A 323 1.05 12.98 -27.20
C GLN A 323 0.46 11.93 -26.27
N VAL A 324 0.00 12.32 -25.09
CA VAL A 324 -0.62 11.43 -24.11
C VAL A 324 -1.98 11.98 -23.66
N THR A 325 -3.02 11.17 -23.77
CA THR A 325 -4.33 11.47 -23.18
C THR A 325 -4.59 10.59 -21.97
N ILE A 326 -4.89 11.20 -20.83
CA ILE A 326 -5.18 10.55 -19.56
C ILE A 326 -6.67 10.72 -19.24
N PHE A 327 -7.42 9.63 -19.18
CA PHE A 327 -8.83 9.61 -18.79
C PHE A 327 -8.93 9.25 -17.30
N GLN A 328 -9.31 10.20 -16.46
CA GLN A 328 -9.55 10.02 -15.03
C GLN A 328 -11.01 9.69 -14.77
N VAL A 329 -11.29 8.39 -14.63
CA VAL A 329 -12.65 7.86 -14.45
C VAL A 329 -13.24 8.33 -13.13
N ASP A 330 -12.46 8.28 -12.05
CA ASP A 330 -12.94 8.61 -10.71
C ASP A 330 -12.51 10.01 -10.24
N GLY A 331 -12.02 10.84 -11.16
CA GLY A 331 -11.53 12.19 -10.85
C GLY A 331 -10.16 12.19 -10.18
N SER A 332 -9.80 13.31 -9.55
CA SER A 332 -8.44 13.54 -9.02
C SER A 332 -8.43 14.41 -7.77
N VAL A 333 -7.53 14.13 -6.83
CA VAL A 333 -7.30 14.97 -5.63
C VAL A 333 -6.75 16.36 -5.98
N VAL A 334 -6.21 16.55 -7.18
CA VAL A 334 -5.76 17.87 -7.67
C VAL A 334 -6.95 18.75 -8.06
N SER A 335 -8.08 18.14 -8.42
CA SER A 335 -9.35 18.83 -8.68
C SER A 335 -10.47 18.19 -7.84
N PRO A 336 -10.56 18.46 -6.53
CA PRO A 336 -11.45 17.72 -5.62
C PRO A 336 -12.93 17.67 -6.04
N SER A 337 -13.41 18.67 -6.78
CA SER A 337 -14.77 18.72 -7.35
C SER A 337 -15.03 17.65 -8.42
N THR A 338 -14.00 16.98 -8.94
CA THR A 338 -14.10 15.87 -9.89
C THR A 338 -14.23 14.51 -9.20
N LEU A 339 -13.99 14.43 -7.89
CA LEU A 339 -13.85 13.17 -7.17
C LEU A 339 -15.16 12.36 -7.20
N VAL A 340 -15.05 11.14 -7.71
CA VAL A 340 -16.10 10.12 -7.67
C VAL A 340 -15.78 9.17 -6.52
N ILE A 341 -16.53 9.29 -5.42
CA ILE A 341 -16.23 8.57 -4.17
C ILE A 341 -17.40 7.70 -3.73
N THR A 342 -18.63 8.21 -3.85
CA THR A 342 -19.85 7.49 -3.47
C THR A 342 -20.54 6.83 -4.67
N GLU A 343 -21.51 5.96 -4.41
CA GLU A 343 -22.31 5.34 -5.49
C GLU A 343 -23.13 6.41 -6.24
N GLU A 344 -23.56 7.47 -5.55
CA GLU A 344 -24.27 8.58 -6.20
C GLU A 344 -23.35 9.37 -7.13
N ASP A 345 -22.09 9.62 -6.71
CA ASP A 345 -21.10 10.22 -7.61
C ASP A 345 -20.88 9.34 -8.83
N ALA A 346 -20.72 8.03 -8.63
CA ALA A 346 -20.46 7.08 -9.70
C ALA A 346 -21.64 7.02 -10.68
N ALA A 347 -22.88 7.03 -10.17
CA ALA A 347 -24.07 7.12 -10.99
C ALA A 347 -24.11 8.41 -11.82
N ARG A 348 -23.77 9.57 -11.25
CA ARG A 348 -23.70 10.84 -11.99
C ARG A 348 -22.58 10.83 -13.04
N ALA A 349 -21.40 10.33 -12.70
CA ALA A 349 -20.28 10.19 -13.63
C ALA A 349 -20.63 9.30 -14.83
N ARG A 350 -21.50 8.30 -14.63
CA ARG A 350 -22.00 7.44 -15.71
C ARG A 350 -22.96 8.14 -16.69
N LEU A 351 -23.52 9.29 -16.33
CA LEU A 351 -24.43 10.05 -17.21
C LEU A 351 -23.70 10.89 -18.27
N ASP A 352 -22.41 11.14 -18.12
CA ASP A 352 -21.62 11.87 -19.12
C ASP A 352 -21.31 11.00 -20.35
N GLY A 353 -22.30 10.88 -21.23
CA GLY A 353 -22.17 10.08 -22.46
C GLY A 353 -21.02 10.53 -23.36
N ALA A 354 -20.67 11.83 -23.39
CA ALA A 354 -19.58 12.32 -24.22
C ALA A 354 -18.21 11.87 -23.69
N TYR A 355 -18.04 11.83 -22.37
CA TYR A 355 -16.84 11.29 -21.75
C TYR A 355 -16.67 9.79 -22.02
N TRP A 356 -17.72 9.00 -21.78
CA TRP A 356 -17.69 7.54 -21.98
C TRP A 356 -17.52 7.14 -23.44
N ASN A 357 -18.24 7.81 -24.36
CA ASN A 357 -18.04 7.60 -25.81
C ASN A 357 -16.59 7.94 -26.21
N GLY A 358 -16.01 9.00 -25.63
CA GLY A 358 -14.61 9.34 -25.87
C GLY A 358 -13.63 8.25 -25.43
N ILE A 359 -13.89 7.58 -24.30
CA ILE A 359 -13.11 6.40 -23.86
C ILE A 359 -13.31 5.25 -24.84
N ALA A 360 -14.56 4.91 -25.16
CA ALA A 360 -14.89 3.79 -26.05
C ALA A 360 -14.29 3.95 -27.44
N GLU A 361 -14.36 5.14 -28.04
CA GLU A 361 -13.73 5.47 -29.33
C GLU A 361 -12.20 5.40 -29.27
N THR A 362 -11.62 5.85 -28.15
CA THR A 362 -10.17 5.77 -27.93
C THR A 362 -9.72 4.32 -27.80
N ILE A 363 -10.49 3.47 -27.12
CA ILE A 363 -10.20 2.04 -27.02
C ILE A 363 -10.41 1.38 -28.40
N GLY A 364 -11.61 1.43 -28.97
CA GLY A 364 -11.94 0.78 -30.23
C GLY A 364 -11.45 -0.68 -30.24
N ASP A 365 -10.81 -1.10 -31.34
CA ASP A 365 -10.16 -2.42 -31.46
C ASP A 365 -8.68 -2.42 -31.01
N ARG A 366 -8.20 -1.36 -30.34
CA ARG A 366 -6.84 -1.33 -29.81
C ARG A 366 -6.66 -2.40 -28.72
N PRO A 367 -5.45 -2.95 -28.56
CA PRO A 367 -5.17 -3.79 -27.40
C PRO A 367 -5.37 -3.02 -26.09
N VAL A 368 -5.94 -3.66 -25.08
CA VAL A 368 -6.11 -3.07 -23.74
C VAL A 368 -5.24 -3.81 -22.74
N ILE A 369 -4.45 -3.08 -21.95
CA ILE A 369 -3.59 -3.66 -20.93
C ILE A 369 -4.01 -3.12 -19.56
N VAL A 370 -4.58 -3.99 -18.74
CA VAL A 370 -5.02 -3.68 -17.38
C VAL A 370 -3.88 -3.94 -16.39
N VAL A 371 -3.48 -2.93 -15.62
CA VAL A 371 -2.35 -3.03 -14.68
C VAL A 371 -2.74 -2.45 -13.32
N GLY A 372 -2.51 -3.23 -12.26
CA GLY A 372 -2.71 -2.77 -10.87
C GLY A 372 -4.16 -2.43 -10.53
N HIS A 373 -5.12 -2.98 -11.26
CA HIS A 373 -6.54 -2.69 -11.12
C HIS A 373 -7.32 -3.97 -10.76
N SER A 374 -8.21 -3.92 -9.76
CA SER A 374 -8.98 -5.10 -9.30
C SER A 374 -10.22 -5.42 -10.14
N LEU A 375 -10.67 -4.45 -10.95
CA LEU A 375 -11.86 -4.53 -11.83
C LEU A 375 -13.16 -4.86 -11.06
N ARG A 376 -13.19 -4.52 -9.76
CA ARG A 376 -14.36 -4.77 -8.90
C ARG A 376 -15.43 -3.69 -9.00
N ASP A 377 -15.03 -2.46 -9.30
CA ASP A 377 -15.93 -1.31 -9.45
C ASP A 377 -16.67 -1.31 -10.80
N GLU A 378 -17.89 -0.79 -10.82
CA GLU A 378 -18.76 -0.76 -12.01
C GLU A 378 -18.27 0.23 -13.08
N ASN A 379 -17.76 1.40 -12.69
CA ASN A 379 -17.16 2.36 -13.63
C ASN A 379 -15.98 1.72 -14.35
N ALA A 380 -15.14 1.01 -13.61
CA ALA A 380 -14.01 0.29 -14.19
C ALA A 380 -14.45 -0.81 -15.16
N ARG A 381 -15.49 -1.56 -14.81
CA ARG A 381 -16.06 -2.59 -15.70
C ARG A 381 -16.65 -1.97 -16.96
N ARG A 382 -17.29 -0.79 -16.86
CA ARG A 382 -17.86 -0.10 -18.02
C ARG A 382 -16.81 0.21 -19.09
N VAL A 383 -15.61 0.62 -18.69
CA VAL A 383 -14.46 0.81 -19.61
C VAL A 383 -14.22 -0.43 -20.47
N LEU A 384 -14.34 -1.62 -19.88
CA LEU A 384 -14.11 -2.89 -20.59
C LEU A 384 -15.35 -3.43 -21.31
N VAL A 385 -16.56 -3.09 -20.89
CA VAL A 385 -17.79 -3.50 -21.58
C VAL A 385 -17.91 -2.83 -22.94
N GLU A 386 -17.51 -1.57 -23.05
CA GLU A 386 -17.64 -0.77 -24.27
C GLU A 386 -16.40 -0.89 -25.20
N ARG A 387 -15.46 -1.81 -24.89
CA ARG A 387 -14.28 -2.05 -25.73
C ARG A 387 -14.63 -2.83 -27.00
N GLY A 388 -13.85 -2.62 -28.07
CA GLY A 388 -13.90 -3.44 -29.28
C GLY A 388 -13.21 -4.80 -29.13
N SER A 389 -12.94 -5.44 -30.27
CA SER A 389 -12.45 -6.82 -30.38
C SER A 389 -10.94 -6.99 -30.17
N GLY A 390 -10.22 -5.91 -29.83
CA GLY A 390 -8.76 -5.95 -29.63
C GLY A 390 -8.33 -6.91 -28.51
N PRO A 391 -7.09 -7.42 -28.52
CA PRO A 391 -6.63 -8.34 -27.48
C PRO A 391 -6.55 -7.62 -26.12
N GLY A 392 -6.99 -8.31 -25.06
CA GLY A 392 -6.92 -7.81 -23.69
C GLY A 392 -5.82 -8.50 -22.89
N LEU A 393 -5.14 -7.77 -22.00
CA LEU A 393 -4.16 -8.32 -21.06
C LEU A 393 -4.49 -7.85 -19.65
N TYR A 394 -4.44 -8.76 -18.68
CA TYR A 394 -4.62 -8.46 -17.26
C TYR A 394 -3.36 -8.82 -16.48
N VAL A 395 -2.75 -7.81 -15.85
CA VAL A 395 -1.51 -7.95 -15.09
C VAL A 395 -1.80 -7.99 -13.59
N SER A 396 -1.52 -9.13 -12.97
CA SER A 396 -1.70 -9.38 -11.54
C SER A 396 -0.40 -9.81 -10.86
N ILE A 397 -0.26 -9.53 -9.56
CA ILE A 397 0.97 -9.87 -8.80
C ILE A 397 1.11 -11.39 -8.63
N ALA A 398 -0.01 -12.10 -8.59
CA ALA A 398 -0.10 -13.54 -8.48
C ALA A 398 -1.36 -14.05 -9.20
N GLN A 399 -1.41 -15.34 -9.46
CA GLN A 399 -2.61 -16.00 -9.97
C GLN A 399 -3.67 -16.02 -8.87
N ASP A 400 -4.83 -15.44 -9.15
CA ASP A 400 -6.01 -15.47 -8.27
C ASP A 400 -7.16 -16.14 -9.04
N PRO A 401 -7.64 -17.32 -8.61
CA PRO A 401 -8.76 -18.00 -9.26
C PRO A 401 -10.04 -17.15 -9.33
N MET A 402 -10.18 -16.13 -8.48
CA MET A 402 -11.31 -15.20 -8.54
C MET A 402 -11.17 -14.19 -9.68
N ASP A 403 -9.95 -13.89 -10.10
CA ASP A 403 -9.69 -13.01 -11.25
C ASP A 403 -10.00 -13.72 -12.57
N ASP A 404 -10.00 -15.06 -12.62
CA ASP A 404 -10.36 -15.83 -13.82
C ASP A 404 -11.77 -15.51 -14.31
N ILE A 405 -12.72 -15.33 -13.39
CA ILE A 405 -14.11 -14.94 -13.72
C ILE A 405 -14.13 -13.60 -14.48
N LEU A 406 -13.31 -12.63 -14.04
CA LEU A 406 -13.23 -11.32 -14.67
C LEU A 406 -12.47 -11.40 -16.00
N ARG A 407 -11.39 -12.17 -16.03
CA ARG A 407 -10.57 -12.37 -17.23
C ARG A 407 -11.37 -13.03 -18.35
N GLU A 408 -12.10 -14.10 -18.05
CA GLU A 408 -12.99 -14.77 -19.02
C GLU A 408 -14.11 -13.86 -19.49
N ARG A 409 -14.76 -13.15 -18.55
CA ARG A 409 -15.85 -12.21 -18.87
C ARG A 409 -15.43 -11.12 -19.84
N PHE A 410 -14.20 -10.63 -19.72
CA PHE A 410 -13.68 -9.53 -20.53
C PHE A 410 -12.64 -9.96 -21.56
N ASP A 411 -12.47 -11.27 -21.82
CA ASP A 411 -11.50 -11.84 -22.75
C ASP A 411 -10.08 -11.25 -22.57
N LEU A 412 -9.54 -11.39 -21.36
CA LEU A 412 -8.21 -10.90 -20.98
C LEU A 412 -7.22 -12.06 -20.84
N ALA A 413 -6.09 -12.01 -21.55
CA ALA A 413 -4.95 -12.90 -21.33
C ALA A 413 -4.27 -12.61 -19.98
N GLU A 414 -3.60 -13.60 -19.39
CA GLU A 414 -2.96 -13.45 -18.08
C GLU A 414 -1.51 -13.00 -18.24
N CYS A 415 -1.06 -12.12 -17.35
CA CYS A 415 0.35 -11.86 -17.15
C CYS A 415 0.63 -11.68 -15.66
N VAL A 416 1.56 -12.47 -15.12
CA VAL A 416 1.91 -12.39 -13.70
C VAL A 416 3.15 -11.53 -13.50
N GLY A 417 3.03 -10.53 -12.64
CA GLY A 417 4.12 -9.79 -12.05
C GLY A 417 3.70 -8.40 -11.55
N THR A 418 4.68 -7.63 -11.08
CA THR A 418 4.37 -6.30 -10.52
C THR A 418 4.06 -5.29 -11.62
N ALA A 419 3.27 -4.27 -11.29
CA ALA A 419 2.97 -3.17 -12.20
C ALA A 419 4.26 -2.48 -12.72
N ASP A 420 5.20 -2.19 -11.82
CA ASP A 420 6.46 -1.53 -12.17
C ASP A 420 7.31 -2.39 -13.11
N ASP A 421 7.47 -3.68 -12.83
CA ASP A 421 8.32 -4.55 -13.64
C ASP A 421 7.68 -4.85 -15.01
N PHE A 422 6.35 -4.94 -15.07
CA PHE A 422 5.63 -5.12 -16.32
C PHE A 422 5.80 -3.89 -17.22
N LEU A 423 5.48 -2.70 -16.69
CA LEU A 423 5.52 -1.46 -17.47
C LEU A 423 6.93 -1.15 -17.99
N ARG A 424 7.96 -1.43 -17.18
CA ARG A 424 9.37 -1.30 -17.61
C ARG A 424 9.76 -2.32 -18.66
N SER A 425 9.31 -3.57 -18.52
CA SER A 425 9.56 -4.62 -19.52
C SER A 425 8.89 -4.28 -20.84
N PHE A 426 7.67 -3.74 -20.77
CA PHE A 426 6.89 -3.28 -21.91
C PHE A 426 7.59 -2.12 -22.66
N GLU A 427 8.04 -1.08 -21.93
CA GLU A 427 8.82 0.03 -22.52
C GLU A 427 10.08 -0.48 -23.23
N SER A 428 10.83 -1.38 -22.58
CA SER A 428 12.04 -1.96 -23.17
C SER A 428 11.74 -2.77 -24.44
N ALA A 429 10.67 -3.57 -24.44
CA ALA A 429 10.29 -4.39 -25.59
C ALA A 429 9.81 -3.54 -26.77
N ASN A 430 9.04 -2.48 -26.52
CA ASN A 430 8.61 -1.54 -27.57
C ASN A 430 9.78 -0.77 -28.18
N ARG A 431 10.76 -0.32 -27.37
CA ARG A 431 11.96 0.33 -27.91
C ARG A 431 12.77 -0.61 -28.80
N GLN A 432 12.91 -1.88 -28.41
CA GLN A 432 13.59 -2.89 -29.23
C GLN A 432 12.87 -3.15 -30.56
N ALA A 433 11.53 -3.22 -30.54
CA ALA A 433 10.73 -3.40 -31.76
C ALA A 433 10.79 -2.19 -32.69
N GLN A 434 10.89 -0.96 -32.15
CA GLN A 434 11.05 0.26 -32.95
C GLN A 434 12.46 0.39 -33.54
N GLY A 435 13.50 0.04 -32.78
CA GLY A 435 14.90 0.10 -33.23
C GLY A 435 15.32 -1.00 -34.22
N SER A 436 14.51 -2.05 -34.39
CA SER A 436 14.75 -3.15 -35.34
C SER A 436 14.00 -2.99 -36.68
N ARG A 437 13.22 -1.92 -36.86
CA ARG A 437 12.69 -1.54 -38.18
C ARG A 437 13.82 -0.90 -39.00
N PRO A 438 14.22 -1.46 -40.15
CA PRO A 438 15.21 -0.82 -41.00
C PRO A 438 14.67 0.55 -41.42
N SER A 439 15.51 1.58 -41.32
CA SER A 439 15.24 2.91 -41.83
C SER A 439 14.99 2.80 -43.35
N SER A 440 13.73 2.83 -43.74
CA SER A 440 13.28 2.87 -45.14
C SER A 440 13.37 4.29 -45.69
#